data_AF-A0A0Q5V7U8-F1
#
_entry.id   AF-A0A0Q5V7U8-F1
#
_cell.length_a   1.000
_cell.length_b   1.000
_cell.length_c   1.000
_cell.angle_alpha   90.00
_cell.angle_beta   90.00
_cell.angle_gamma   90.00
#
_symmetry.space_group_name_H-M   'P 1'
#
loop_
_entity.id
_entity.type
_entity.pdbx_description
1 polymer ?
#
loop_
_entity_poly.entity_id
_entity_poly.type
_entity_poly.pdbx_seq_one_letter_code
_entity_poly.pdbx_strand_id
1 'polypeptide(L)'
;MKKLISILFLAVITIGAFSSCELNDDNTVSYHFELIPTESAVFPQSFVIGRTYTIKVYYKRPTSCHFFEGFYYEKNLNVRTIAVQTGVLNASNCTELNEEPVEATFDFMPTNENTYIFKFYKGKDQYGQNLFLEYEIPVVPE
;
A
#
# COMPACT_ATOMS: atom_id res chain seq x y z
N MET A 1 -53.52 -40.72 -21.93
CA MET A 1 -53.90 -39.35 -21.48
C MET A 1 -54.45 -39.53 -20.06
N LYS A 2 -53.87 -39.02 -18.97
CA LYS A 2 -53.41 -37.67 -18.68
C LYS A 2 -52.20 -37.76 -17.73
N LYS A 3 -51.10 -37.13 -18.15
CA LYS A 3 -49.99 -36.73 -17.27
C LYS A 3 -50.48 -35.54 -16.44
N LEU A 4 -50.02 -35.38 -15.21
CA LEU A 4 -49.75 -34.10 -14.52
C LEU A 4 -49.28 -34.43 -13.09
N ILE A 5 -48.04 -34.89 -13.02
CA ILE A 5 -47.23 -34.95 -11.81
C ILE A 5 -46.49 -33.61 -11.70
N SER A 6 -46.52 -33.02 -10.50
CA SER A 6 -45.55 -32.06 -9.98
C SER A 6 -45.41 -30.72 -10.69
N ILE A 7 -46.04 -29.67 -10.13
CA ILE A 7 -45.44 -28.33 -10.14
C ILE A 7 -45.38 -27.85 -8.69
N LEU A 8 -44.28 -28.28 -8.09
CA LEU A 8 -43.67 -27.83 -6.87
C LEU A 8 -43.42 -26.31 -6.93
N PHE A 9 -43.88 -25.60 -5.91
CA PHE A 9 -43.21 -24.49 -5.23
C PHE A 9 -41.95 -23.94 -5.93
N LEU A 10 -42.05 -22.77 -6.61
CA LEU A 10 -41.06 -21.68 -6.56
C LEU A 10 -41.45 -20.58 -7.55
N ALA A 11 -42.16 -19.56 -7.08
CA ALA A 11 -42.27 -18.29 -7.80
C ALA A 11 -42.55 -17.15 -6.81
N VAL A 12 -41.69 -17.03 -5.80
CA VAL A 12 -41.51 -15.78 -5.04
C VAL A 12 -40.01 -15.52 -5.03
N ILE A 13 -39.48 -15.07 -6.16
CA ILE A 13 -38.17 -14.41 -6.19
C ILE A 13 -38.47 -12.91 -6.18
N THR A 14 -38.38 -12.42 -4.95
CA THR A 14 -38.19 -11.04 -4.52
C THR A 14 -37.56 -10.15 -5.59
N ILE A 15 -38.28 -9.09 -5.92
CA ILE A 15 -37.72 -7.86 -6.48
C ILE A 15 -36.74 -7.32 -5.43
N GLY A 16 -35.46 -7.66 -5.59
CA GLY A 16 -34.38 -7.04 -4.84
C GLY A 16 -34.31 -5.59 -5.29
N ALA A 17 -34.78 -4.68 -4.45
CA ALA A 17 -34.52 -3.27 -4.61
C ALA A 17 -33.00 -3.08 -4.68
N PHE A 18 -32.48 -2.70 -5.85
CA PHE A 18 -31.17 -2.08 -5.95
C PHE A 18 -31.28 -0.73 -5.24
N SER A 19 -31.16 -0.72 -3.91
CA SER A 19 -30.86 0.50 -3.18
C SER A 19 -29.40 0.81 -3.48
N SER A 20 -29.14 1.56 -4.56
CA SER A 20 -27.89 2.29 -4.69
C SER A 20 -27.86 3.30 -3.56
N CYS A 21 -27.06 3.00 -2.53
CA CYS A 21 -26.76 3.96 -1.49
C CYS A 21 -25.78 4.97 -2.12
N GLU A 22 -26.31 6.05 -2.70
CA GLU A 22 -25.49 7.23 -2.99
C GLU A 22 -25.15 7.84 -1.63
N LEU A 23 -23.91 7.65 -1.19
CA LEU A 23 -23.34 8.38 -0.06
C LEU A 23 -23.16 9.83 -0.51
N ASN A 24 -24.23 10.61 -0.47
CA ASN A 24 -24.21 12.04 -0.70
C ASN A 24 -23.71 12.73 0.56
N ASP A 25 -22.39 12.71 0.77
CA ASP A 25 -21.74 13.24 1.96
C ASP A 25 -21.02 14.54 1.61
N ASP A 26 -21.81 15.60 1.45
CA ASP A 26 -21.46 16.98 1.05
C ASP A 26 -20.48 17.69 2.02
N ASN A 27 -19.94 16.97 3.01
CA ASN A 27 -19.01 17.50 4.01
C ASN A 27 -17.76 16.63 4.22
N THR A 28 -17.49 15.69 3.31
CA THR A 28 -16.27 14.88 3.34
C THR A 28 -15.11 15.66 2.72
N VAL A 29 -14.02 15.82 3.47
CA VAL A 29 -12.75 16.29 2.90
C VAL A 29 -12.34 15.27 1.84
N SER A 30 -12.42 15.66 0.57
CA SER A 30 -12.08 14.80 -0.54
C SER A 30 -10.56 14.62 -0.60
N TYR A 31 -10.09 13.38 -0.57
CA TYR A 31 -8.68 13.04 -0.75
C TYR A 31 -8.55 11.73 -1.52
N HIS A 32 -7.37 11.48 -2.08
CA HIS A 32 -7.04 10.22 -2.75
C HIS A 32 -5.69 9.70 -2.28
N PHE A 33 -5.39 8.43 -2.55
CA PHE A 33 -4.11 7.83 -2.22
C PHE A 33 -3.15 7.90 -3.41
N GLU A 34 -1.90 8.21 -3.11
CA GLU A 34 -0.81 8.21 -4.08
C GLU A 34 0.39 7.45 -3.51
N LEU A 35 1.09 6.69 -4.37
CA LEU A 35 2.37 6.09 -4.05
C LEU A 35 3.49 6.99 -4.55
N ILE A 36 4.30 7.48 -3.64
CA ILE A 36 5.38 8.42 -3.96
C ILE A 36 6.76 7.75 -3.89
N PRO A 37 7.76 8.28 -4.61
CA PRO A 37 9.11 7.74 -4.60
C PRO A 37 9.76 7.75 -3.21
N THR A 38 10.48 6.68 -2.91
CA THR A 38 11.38 6.60 -1.76
C THR A 38 12.74 7.20 -2.12
N GLU A 39 13.29 8.04 -1.23
CA GLU A 39 14.63 8.61 -1.39
C GLU A 39 15.71 7.63 -0.91
N SER A 40 15.51 7.06 0.28
CA SER A 40 16.41 6.04 0.83
C SER A 40 15.75 5.25 1.97
N ALA A 41 16.33 4.12 2.32
CA ALA A 41 16.02 3.38 3.53
C ALA A 41 17.30 2.99 4.27
N VAL A 42 17.20 2.88 5.60
CA VAL A 42 18.32 2.52 6.48
C VAL A 42 18.07 1.16 7.09
N PHE A 43 19.05 0.28 6.95
CA PHE A 43 19.04 -1.09 7.43
C PHE A 43 20.27 -1.38 8.29
N PRO A 44 20.19 -2.34 9.23
CA PRO A 44 21.38 -2.94 9.81
C PRO A 44 22.16 -3.73 8.74
N GLN A 45 23.40 -4.10 9.05
CA GLN A 45 24.21 -4.95 8.16
C GLN A 45 23.61 -6.36 7.98
N SER A 46 22.93 -6.86 9.00
CA SER A 46 22.21 -8.12 8.99
C SER A 46 21.04 -8.09 9.98
N PHE A 47 20.07 -8.97 9.80
CA PHE A 47 19.06 -9.25 10.80
C PHE A 47 19.37 -10.53 11.58
N VAL A 48 18.93 -10.60 12.83
CA VAL A 48 18.88 -11.82 13.63
C VAL A 48 17.46 -12.36 13.55
N ILE A 49 17.31 -13.67 13.30
CA ILE A 49 15.99 -14.31 13.19
C ILE A 49 15.13 -14.04 14.43
N GLY A 50 13.84 -13.72 14.24
CA GLY A 50 12.90 -13.47 15.33
C GLY A 50 13.09 -12.15 16.11
N ARG A 51 14.06 -11.30 15.75
CA ARG A 51 14.21 -9.95 16.32
C ARG A 51 13.47 -8.92 15.47
N THR A 52 12.82 -7.95 16.12
CA THR A 52 12.15 -6.85 15.42
C THR A 52 13.12 -5.69 15.19
N TYR A 53 13.11 -5.15 13.98
CA TYR A 53 13.90 -4.01 13.55
C TYR A 53 12.99 -2.90 13.05
N THR A 54 13.18 -1.69 13.56
CA THR A 54 12.52 -0.50 13.03
C THR A 54 13.31 0.01 11.83
N ILE A 55 12.73 -0.11 10.64
CA ILE A 55 13.32 0.34 9.38
C ILE A 55 12.93 1.78 9.15
N LYS A 56 13.92 2.64 8.93
CA LYS A 56 13.72 4.06 8.60
C LYS A 56 13.68 4.22 7.10
N VAL A 57 12.66 4.92 6.61
CA VAL A 57 12.44 5.24 5.21
C VAL A 57 12.34 6.75 5.07
N TYR A 58 13.09 7.31 4.15
CA TYR A 58 13.11 8.73 3.85
C TYR A 58 12.44 9.00 2.52
N TYR A 59 11.60 10.02 2.46
CA TYR A 59 10.86 10.42 1.27
C TYR A 59 10.59 11.92 1.28
N LYS A 60 10.23 12.49 0.14
CA LYS A 60 9.83 13.90 0.02
C LYS A 60 8.36 13.99 -0.33
N ARG A 61 7.63 14.86 0.38
CA ARG A 61 6.25 15.17 0.00
C ARG A 61 6.27 16.12 -1.20
N PRO A 62 5.58 15.79 -2.30
CA PRO A 62 5.52 16.68 -3.46
C PRO A 62 4.87 18.04 -3.16
N THR A 63 3.81 18.06 -2.34
CA THR A 63 3.06 19.28 -2.01
C THR A 63 2.61 19.32 -0.55
N SER A 64 2.19 20.50 -0.08
CA SER A 64 1.62 20.71 1.26
C SER A 64 0.32 19.94 1.53
N CYS A 65 -0.31 19.38 0.49
CA CYS A 65 -1.50 18.55 0.59
C CYS A 65 -1.21 17.05 0.73
N HIS A 66 0.05 16.63 0.58
CA HIS A 66 0.47 15.27 0.82
C HIS A 66 0.71 15.06 2.32
N PHE A 67 0.13 14.00 2.87
CA PHE A 67 0.40 13.56 4.23
C PHE A 67 0.65 12.05 4.24
N PHE A 68 1.50 11.61 5.17
CA PHE A 68 1.82 10.20 5.31
C PHE A 68 0.58 9.43 5.75
N GLU A 69 0.22 8.39 5.00
CA GLU A 69 -0.84 7.46 5.37
C GLU A 69 -0.26 6.13 5.85
N GLY A 70 0.86 5.70 5.27
CA GLY A 70 1.48 4.44 5.60
C GLY A 70 2.43 3.95 4.53
N PHE A 71 2.61 2.64 4.49
CA PHE A 71 3.37 1.97 3.44
C PHE A 71 2.46 1.02 2.68
N TYR A 72 2.49 1.10 1.35
CA TYR A 72 2.10 -0.04 0.52
C TYR A 72 3.14 -1.14 0.74
N TYR A 73 2.68 -2.36 0.98
CA TYR A 73 3.55 -3.49 1.33
C TYR A 73 3.09 -4.78 0.67
N GLU A 74 3.87 -5.28 -0.27
CA GLU A 74 3.65 -6.56 -0.93
C GLU A 74 4.75 -7.56 -0.54
N LYS A 75 4.33 -8.80 -0.26
CA LYS A 75 5.21 -9.90 0.12
C LYS A 75 5.20 -10.97 -0.97
N ASN A 76 6.37 -11.29 -1.50
CA ASN A 76 6.61 -12.46 -2.34
C ASN A 76 7.83 -13.22 -1.83
N LEU A 77 7.62 -14.36 -1.16
CA LEU A 77 8.69 -15.13 -0.49
C LEU A 77 9.53 -14.24 0.45
N ASN A 78 10.81 -14.02 0.13
CA ASN A 78 11.76 -13.18 0.83
C ASN A 78 11.94 -11.79 0.19
N VAL A 79 11.16 -11.49 -0.85
CA VAL A 79 11.09 -10.16 -1.46
C VAL A 79 9.99 -9.35 -0.78
N ARG A 80 10.29 -8.08 -0.48
CA ARG A 80 9.36 -7.07 0.04
C ARG A 80 9.32 -5.90 -0.93
N THR A 81 8.19 -5.71 -1.60
CA THR A 81 7.98 -4.53 -2.44
C THR A 81 7.23 -3.49 -1.62
N ILE A 82 7.83 -2.31 -1.47
CA ILE A 82 7.38 -1.28 -0.54
C ILE A 82 7.27 0.05 -1.27
N ALA A 83 6.24 0.83 -0.98
CA ALA A 83 6.15 2.22 -1.41
C ALA A 83 5.59 3.08 -0.27
N VAL A 84 6.02 4.34 -0.21
CA VAL A 84 5.40 5.32 0.69
C VAL A 84 4.02 5.66 0.13
N GLN A 85 2.98 5.42 0.93
CA GLN A 85 1.61 5.77 0.59
C GLN A 85 1.24 7.06 1.30
N THR A 86 0.81 8.04 0.52
CA THR A 86 0.32 9.32 1.02
C THR A 86 -1.16 9.48 0.74
N GLY A 87 -1.87 10.15 1.64
CA GLY A 87 -3.13 10.81 1.31
C GLY A 87 -2.86 12.18 0.70
N VAL A 88 -3.63 12.55 -0.32
CA VAL A 88 -3.51 13.82 -1.04
C VAL A 88 -4.86 14.54 -0.97
N LEU A 89 -4.89 15.65 -0.24
CA LEU A 89 -6.09 16.48 -0.14
C LEU A 89 -6.43 17.11 -1.51
N ASN A 90 -7.69 16.99 -1.93
CA ASN A 90 -8.20 17.63 -3.14
C ASN A 90 -8.53 19.10 -2.85
N ALA A 91 -7.50 19.90 -2.55
CA ALA A 91 -7.61 21.32 -2.25
C ALA A 91 -6.98 22.16 -3.38
N SER A 92 -7.52 23.36 -3.61
CA SER A 92 -7.01 24.28 -4.65
C SER A 92 -5.79 25.10 -4.22
N ASN A 93 -5.43 25.07 -2.93
CA ASN A 93 -4.38 25.89 -2.33
C ASN A 93 -3.12 25.09 -1.95
N CYS A 94 -2.92 23.91 -2.55
CA CYS A 94 -1.70 23.13 -2.35
C CYS A 94 -0.49 23.88 -2.93
N THR A 95 0.64 23.84 -2.21
CA THR A 95 1.91 24.44 -2.64
C THR A 95 2.95 23.35 -2.83
N GLU A 96 3.74 23.41 -3.90
CA GLU A 96 4.90 22.53 -4.06
C GLU A 96 5.86 22.68 -2.88
N LEU A 97 6.40 21.56 -2.42
CA LEU A 97 7.39 21.53 -1.36
C LEU A 97 8.76 21.15 -1.94
N ASN A 98 9.78 21.89 -1.54
CA ASN A 98 11.17 21.52 -1.73
C ASN A 98 11.82 21.38 -0.35
N GLU A 99 11.40 20.35 0.36
CA GLU A 99 11.87 20.04 1.71
C GLU A 99 12.99 18.97 1.68
N GLU A 100 13.77 18.94 2.77
CA GLU A 100 14.63 17.81 3.06
C GLU A 100 13.78 16.55 3.27
N PRO A 101 14.28 15.35 2.93
CA PRO A 101 13.53 14.12 3.12
C PRO A 101 13.04 13.96 4.56
N VAL A 102 11.76 13.64 4.72
CA VAL A 102 11.14 13.34 6.01
C VAL A 102 11.23 11.85 6.31
N GLU A 103 11.24 11.50 7.59
CA GLU A 103 11.34 10.11 8.07
C GLU A 103 9.95 9.50 8.29
N ALA A 104 9.77 8.26 7.84
CA ALA A 104 8.72 7.35 8.30
C ALA A 104 9.33 5.99 8.64
N THR A 105 8.67 5.23 9.52
CA THR A 105 9.20 3.96 10.01
C THR A 105 8.19 2.84 9.94
N PHE A 106 8.66 1.62 9.71
CA PHE A 106 7.88 0.41 9.91
C PHE A 106 8.73 -0.65 10.61
N ASP A 107 8.08 -1.56 11.32
CA ASP A 107 8.75 -2.65 12.00
C ASP A 107 8.81 -3.89 11.10
N PHE A 108 9.96 -4.56 11.12
CA PHE A 108 10.21 -5.78 10.37
C PHE A 108 10.82 -6.84 11.27
N MET A 109 10.29 -8.07 11.20
CA MET A 109 10.84 -9.23 11.89
C MET A 109 11.10 -10.35 10.86
N PRO A 110 12.36 -10.75 10.64
CA PRO A 110 12.66 -11.88 9.77
C PRO A 110 12.13 -13.19 10.37
N THR A 111 11.52 -14.02 9.53
CA THR A 111 10.88 -15.28 9.95
C THR A 111 11.59 -16.52 9.42
N ASN A 112 12.67 -16.34 8.67
CA ASN A 112 13.55 -17.41 8.18
C ASN A 112 14.97 -16.87 8.00
N GLU A 113 15.93 -17.76 7.79
CA GLU A 113 17.36 -17.43 7.67
C GLU A 113 17.79 -17.03 6.25
N ASN A 114 16.85 -16.95 5.31
CA ASN A 114 17.18 -16.53 3.94
C ASN A 114 17.29 -15.00 3.87
N THR A 115 18.24 -14.51 3.07
CA THR A 115 18.38 -13.08 2.74
C THR A 115 17.04 -12.48 2.29
N TYR A 116 16.71 -11.30 2.82
CA TYR A 116 15.56 -10.52 2.37
C TYR A 116 15.99 -9.49 1.33
N ILE A 117 15.18 -9.34 0.28
CA ILE A 117 15.33 -8.29 -0.74
C ILE A 117 14.21 -7.28 -0.54
N PHE A 118 14.56 -6.04 -0.26
CA PHE A 118 13.60 -4.94 -0.16
C PHE A 118 13.67 -4.11 -1.43
N LYS A 119 12.53 -3.93 -2.10
CA LYS A 119 12.36 -3.13 -3.30
C LYS A 119 11.49 -1.92 -2.98
N PHE A 120 12.10 -0.76 -2.83
CA PHE A 120 11.38 0.49 -2.58
C PHE A 120 11.06 1.20 -3.89
N TYR A 121 9.79 1.52 -4.12
CA TYR A 121 9.35 2.23 -5.31
C TYR A 121 10.07 3.58 -5.47
N LYS A 122 10.58 3.84 -6.68
CA LYS A 122 11.36 5.04 -7.04
C LYS A 122 10.74 5.86 -8.17
N GLY A 123 9.46 5.64 -8.46
CA GLY A 123 8.81 6.22 -9.64
C GLY A 123 8.79 5.27 -10.83
N LYS A 124 8.55 5.82 -12.01
CA LYS A 124 8.47 5.10 -13.27
C LYS A 124 9.53 5.57 -14.26
N ASP A 125 9.94 4.68 -15.15
CA ASP A 125 10.78 5.03 -16.29
C ASP A 125 9.96 5.68 -17.43
N GLN A 126 10.64 6.00 -18.53
CA GLN A 126 10.02 6.59 -19.74
C GLN A 126 8.99 5.68 -20.42
N TYR A 127 8.97 4.39 -20.10
CA TYR A 127 8.04 3.39 -20.63
C TYR A 127 6.90 3.09 -19.65
N GLY A 128 6.85 3.77 -18.50
CA GLY A 128 5.84 3.57 -17.47
C GLY A 128 6.11 2.37 -16.57
N GLN A 129 7.28 1.75 -16.64
CA GLN A 129 7.67 0.62 -15.79
C GLN A 129 8.16 1.14 -14.43
N ASN A 130 7.75 0.45 -13.36
CA ASN A 130 8.15 0.82 -12.01
C ASN A 130 9.66 0.59 -11.81
N LEU A 131 10.33 1.59 -11.25
CA LEU A 131 11.72 1.54 -10.82
C LEU A 131 11.79 1.30 -9.31
N PHE A 132 12.84 0.60 -8.87
CA PHE A 132 13.02 0.26 -7.47
C PHE A 132 14.44 0.56 -6.98
N LEU A 133 14.54 1.01 -5.72
CA LEU A 133 15.76 0.94 -4.92
C LEU A 133 15.79 -0.41 -4.23
N GLU A 134 16.87 -1.18 -4.41
CA GLU A 134 16.97 -2.53 -3.88
C GLU A 134 18.00 -2.63 -2.75
N TYR A 135 17.62 -3.29 -1.66
CA TYR A 135 18.48 -3.59 -0.52
C TYR A 135 18.44 -5.09 -0.23
N GLU A 136 19.61 -5.71 -0.12
CA GLU A 136 19.75 -7.13 0.24
C GLU A 136 20.31 -7.25 1.64
N ILE A 137 19.50 -7.77 2.57
CA ILE A 137 19.86 -7.87 3.98
C ILE A 137 19.91 -9.35 4.39
N PRO A 138 21.10 -9.88 4.74
CA PRO A 138 21.23 -11.26 5.18
C PRO A 138 20.59 -11.44 6.56
N VAL A 139 20.16 -12.68 6.84
CA VAL A 139 19.65 -13.07 8.16
C VAL A 139 20.62 -14.07 8.79
N VAL A 140 20.91 -13.88 10.07
CA VAL A 140 21.75 -14.77 10.87
C VAL A 140 20.93 -15.45 11.97
N PRO A 141 21.33 -16.64 12.42
CA PRO A 141 20.78 -17.27 13.62
C PRO A 141 20.93 -16.39 14.87
N GLU A 142 20.13 -16.66 15.90
CA GLU A 142 20.26 -16.05 17.23
C GLU A 142 21.54 -16.47 17.97
#